data_AF-A0A1Y1UGG9-F1
#
_entry.id   AF-A0A1Y1UGG9-F1
#
_cell.length_a   1.000
_cell.length_b   1.000
_cell.length_c   1.000
_cell.angle_alpha   90.00
_cell.angle_beta   90.00
_cell.angle_gamma   90.00
#
_symmetry.space_group_name_H-M   'P 1'
#
loop_
_entity.id
_entity.type
_entity.pdbx_description
1 polymer ?
#
loop_
_entity_poly.entity_id
_entity_poly.type
_entity_poly.pdbx_seq_one_letter_code
_entity_poly.pdbx_strand_id
1 'polypeptide(L)'
;MNSLNSLGNRQIASLNADLAKMESGEAGPSVQGQITTTLGALNRLIDDYDSMARKEMVTAAREKANTRVAKLKEEHKNLKLRFEQAKSEGQQRKRDELFSSTSSTSHYSSASGSATQRKATNPNAPPSPIHESPFATNASTHSYTGPSAREDFALREHTFLQESENSIDQYIAQGRSVLENLVEQRGMLKGTRRKLLDAANTLGLSRETIGWVERRTKQDAWIFGVGATFTLFSFWVIWHYLG
;
A
#
# COMPACT_ATOMS: atom_id res chain seq x y z
N MET A 1 5.23 25.15 7.01
CA MET A 1 5.71 24.07 7.89
C MET A 1 4.77 23.76 9.06
N ASN A 2 4.35 24.73 9.88
CA ASN A 2 3.48 24.43 11.03
C ASN A 2 2.08 23.93 10.65
N SER A 3 1.47 24.50 9.60
CA SER A 3 0.20 24.02 9.04
C SER A 3 0.28 22.57 8.57
N LEU A 4 1.35 22.23 7.86
CA LEU A 4 1.60 20.88 7.34
C LEU A 4 1.79 19.86 8.47
N ASN A 5 2.43 20.24 9.57
CA ASN A 5 2.55 19.41 10.77
C ASN A 5 1.18 19.16 11.44
N SER A 6 0.36 20.20 11.57
CA SER A 6 -0.99 20.08 12.13
C SER A 6 -1.88 19.18 11.27
N LEU A 7 -1.78 19.30 9.94
CA LEU A 7 -2.48 18.43 9.00
C LEU A 7 -2.03 16.98 9.14
N GLY A 8 -0.71 16.73 9.23
CA GLY A 8 -0.16 15.39 9.44
C GLY A 8 -0.66 14.75 10.74
N ASN A 9 -0.67 15.50 11.85
CA ASN A 9 -1.19 15.01 13.12
C ASN A 9 -2.69 14.67 13.05
N ARG A 10 -3.48 15.45 12.31
CA ARG A 10 -4.91 15.14 12.07
C ARG A 10 -5.09 13.86 11.26
N GLN A 11 -4.30 13.69 10.19
CA GLN A 11 -4.34 12.46 9.38
C GLN A 11 -3.92 11.22 10.18
N ILE A 12 -2.93 11.36 11.06
CA ILE A 12 -2.52 10.28 11.97
C ILE A 12 -3.64 9.96 12.97
N ALA A 13 -4.32 10.96 13.53
CA ALA A 13 -5.43 10.75 14.43
C ALA A 13 -6.61 10.03 13.75
N SER A 14 -6.97 10.43 12.52
CA SER A 14 -8.02 9.75 11.75
C SER A 14 -7.63 8.32 11.39
N LEU A 15 -6.40 8.10 10.93
CA LEU A 15 -5.90 6.76 10.62
C LEU A 15 -5.91 5.82 11.84
N ASN A 16 -5.56 6.32 13.02
CA ASN A 16 -5.65 5.53 14.26
C ASN A 16 -7.10 5.17 14.60
N ALA A 17 -8.05 6.09 14.41
CA ALA A 17 -9.47 5.81 14.63
C ALA A 17 -10.01 4.77 13.63
N ASP A 18 -9.61 4.87 12.36
CA ASP A 18 -10.03 3.92 11.32
C ASP A 18 -9.39 2.54 11.52
N LEU A 19 -8.11 2.49 11.95
CA LEU A 19 -7.43 1.25 12.33
C LEU A 19 -8.10 0.59 13.53
N ALA A 20 -8.47 1.35 14.56
CA ALA A 20 -9.16 0.82 15.73
C ALA A 20 -10.51 0.17 15.35
N LYS A 21 -11.26 0.77 14.41
CA LYS A 21 -12.48 0.18 13.84
C LYS A 21 -12.23 -1.09 13.03
N MET A 22 -11.03 -1.23 12.46
CA MET A 22 -10.65 -2.43 11.73
C MET A 22 -10.20 -3.56 12.65
N GLU A 23 -9.46 -3.24 13.69
CA GLU A 23 -9.07 -4.19 14.73
C GLU A 23 -10.29 -4.74 15.50
N SER A 24 -11.32 -3.89 15.73
CA SER A 24 -12.59 -4.32 16.34
C SER A 24 -13.43 -5.27 15.46
N GLY A 25 -13.05 -5.47 14.19
CA GLY A 25 -13.76 -6.34 13.25
C GLY A 25 -14.98 -5.68 12.58
N GLU A 26 -15.26 -4.42 12.87
CA GLU A 26 -16.37 -3.67 12.27
C GLU A 26 -16.00 -3.10 10.87
N ALA A 27 -14.73 -3.15 10.49
CA ALA A 27 -14.29 -2.60 9.22
C ALA A 27 -14.71 -3.45 8.01
N GLY A 28 -15.69 -2.91 7.28
CA GLY A 28 -15.98 -3.31 5.91
C GLY A 28 -14.88 -2.89 4.91
N PRO A 29 -15.00 -3.30 3.64
CA PRO A 29 -14.07 -2.94 2.57
C PRO A 29 -13.91 -1.42 2.38
N SER A 30 -14.95 -0.64 2.70
CA SER A 30 -14.96 0.83 2.63
C SER A 30 -13.91 1.48 3.52
N VAL A 31 -13.79 1.04 4.79
CA VAL A 31 -12.79 1.53 5.75
C VAL A 31 -11.38 1.19 5.27
N GLN A 32 -11.17 0.01 4.69
CA GLN A 32 -9.87 -0.36 4.12
C GLN A 32 -9.44 0.55 2.96
N GLY A 33 -10.38 0.96 2.11
CA GLY A 33 -10.12 1.92 1.04
C GLY A 33 -9.81 3.33 1.55
N GLN A 34 -10.53 3.76 2.58
CA GLN A 34 -10.28 5.04 3.24
C GLN A 34 -8.89 5.08 3.88
N ILE A 35 -8.52 4.03 4.63
CA ILE A 35 -7.17 3.91 5.23
C ILE A 35 -6.09 3.92 4.15
N THR A 36 -6.27 3.16 3.07
CA THR A 36 -5.28 3.12 1.97
C THR A 36 -5.09 4.51 1.35
N THR A 37 -6.19 5.25 1.17
CA THR A 37 -6.17 6.62 0.64
C THR A 37 -5.46 7.59 1.58
N THR A 38 -5.84 7.59 2.86
CA THR A 38 -5.24 8.49 3.87
C THR A 38 -3.77 8.16 4.15
N LEU A 39 -3.37 6.88 4.06
CA LEU A 39 -1.97 6.45 4.14
C LEU A 39 -1.14 6.99 2.96
N GLY A 40 -1.73 7.02 1.76
CA GLY A 40 -1.13 7.64 0.58
C GLY A 40 -1.00 9.16 0.71
N ALA A 41 -2.05 9.83 1.19
CA ALA A 41 -2.03 11.27 1.45
C ALA A 41 -0.98 11.66 2.50
N LEU A 42 -0.84 10.87 3.57
CA LEU A 42 0.19 11.09 4.60
C LEU A 42 1.61 10.93 4.04
N ASN A 43 1.84 9.96 3.15
CA ASN A 43 3.13 9.81 2.49
C ASN A 43 3.50 11.05 1.65
N ARG A 44 2.54 11.58 0.88
CA ARG A 44 2.76 12.81 0.10
C ARG A 44 3.04 14.01 0.99
N LEU A 45 2.29 14.16 2.08
CA LEU A 45 2.51 15.21 3.07
C LEU A 45 3.92 15.14 3.66
N ILE A 46 4.39 13.94 3.99
CA ILE A 46 5.75 13.71 4.48
C ILE A 46 6.79 14.17 3.45
N ASP A 47 6.61 13.81 2.18
CA ASP A 47 7.52 14.19 1.10
C ASP A 47 7.52 15.71 0.84
N ASP A 48 6.37 16.36 0.91
CA ASP A 48 6.26 17.82 0.85
C ASP A 48 6.92 18.49 2.06
N TYR A 49 6.78 17.90 3.25
CA TYR A 49 7.44 18.40 4.47
C TYR A 49 8.95 18.25 4.38
N ASP A 50 9.47 17.11 3.90
CA ASP A 50 10.89 16.87 3.68
C ASP A 50 11.46 17.88 2.66
N SER A 51 10.72 18.16 1.58
CA SER A 51 11.07 19.19 0.59
C SER A 51 11.15 20.59 1.20
N MET A 52 10.18 20.99 2.04
CA MET A 52 10.23 22.27 2.76
C MET A 52 11.39 22.32 3.75
N ALA A 53 11.64 21.23 4.49
CA ALA A 53 12.74 21.14 5.46
C ALA A 53 14.11 21.32 4.81
N ARG A 54 14.30 20.78 3.60
CA ARG A 54 15.55 20.96 2.82
C ARG A 54 15.76 22.39 2.33
N LYS A 55 14.68 23.10 1.99
CA LYS A 55 14.71 24.48 1.49
C LYS A 55 14.85 25.52 2.61
N GLU A 56 14.61 25.12 3.86
CA GLU A 56 14.71 26.01 5.01
C GLU A 56 16.17 26.46 5.22
N MET A 57 16.40 27.79 5.18
CA MET A 57 17.74 28.37 5.31
C MET A 57 18.20 28.51 6.77
N VAL A 58 17.24 28.56 7.72
CA VAL A 58 17.56 28.68 9.15
C VAL A 58 17.90 27.29 9.71
N THR A 59 19.15 27.10 10.14
CA THR A 59 19.67 25.82 10.64
C THR A 59 18.85 25.25 11.80
N ALA A 60 18.51 26.06 12.80
CA ALA A 60 17.70 25.64 13.95
C ALA A 60 16.26 25.25 13.56
N ALA A 61 15.67 25.91 12.56
CA ALA A 61 14.33 25.56 12.07
C ALA A 61 14.37 24.29 11.23
N ARG A 62 15.42 24.13 10.41
CA ARG A 62 15.69 22.93 9.61
C ARG A 62 15.89 21.69 10.47
N GLU A 63 16.64 21.78 11.57
CA GLU A 63 16.78 20.66 12.50
C GLU A 63 15.45 20.26 13.13
N LYS A 64 14.67 21.23 13.61
CA LYS A 64 13.31 20.98 14.13
C LYS A 64 12.39 20.38 13.07
N ALA A 65 12.53 20.79 11.81
CA ALA A 65 11.75 20.23 10.72
C ALA A 65 12.19 18.78 10.43
N ASN A 66 13.48 18.50 10.40
CA ASN A 66 14.02 17.15 10.16
C ASN A 66 13.58 16.15 11.24
N THR A 67 13.60 16.54 12.52
CA THR A 67 13.12 15.67 13.60
C THR A 67 11.62 15.38 13.49
N ARG A 68 10.83 16.37 13.10
CA ARG A 68 9.39 16.18 12.83
C ARG A 68 9.14 15.26 11.65
N VAL A 69 9.89 15.41 10.55
CA VAL A 69 9.80 14.50 9.39
C VAL A 69 10.18 13.08 9.79
N ALA A 70 11.26 12.90 10.54
CA ALA A 70 11.69 11.59 11.02
C ALA A 70 10.59 10.92 11.84
N LYS A 71 9.98 11.65 12.77
CA LYS A 71 8.84 11.16 13.56
C LYS A 71 7.65 10.77 12.66
N LEU A 72 7.26 11.63 11.72
CA LEU A 72 6.15 11.33 10.80
C LEU A 72 6.42 10.10 9.91
N LYS A 73 7.67 9.90 9.47
CA LYS A 73 8.09 8.71 8.71
C LYS A 73 7.99 7.44 9.55
N GLU A 74 8.41 7.49 10.82
CA GLU A 74 8.31 6.37 11.74
C GLU A 74 6.85 6.01 12.02
N GLU A 75 6.01 7.00 12.32
CA GLU A 75 4.57 6.83 12.51
C GLU A 75 3.92 6.22 11.26
N HIS A 76 4.17 6.76 10.07
CA HIS A 76 3.64 6.22 8.81
C HIS A 76 4.00 4.74 8.61
N LYS A 77 5.25 4.36 8.93
CA LYS A 77 5.70 2.97 8.88
C LYS A 77 4.95 2.09 9.88
N ASN A 78 4.76 2.56 11.12
CA ASN A 78 4.03 1.83 12.15
C ASN A 78 2.56 1.62 11.76
N LEU A 79 1.89 2.70 11.33
CA LEU A 79 0.51 2.67 10.85
C LEU A 79 0.32 1.73 9.65
N LYS A 80 1.25 1.74 8.70
CA LYS A 80 1.22 0.82 7.57
C LYS A 80 1.34 -0.64 8.01
N LEU A 81 2.23 -0.93 8.98
CA LEU A 81 2.41 -2.27 9.50
C LEU A 81 1.16 -2.76 10.24
N ARG A 82 0.55 -1.90 11.06
CA ARG A 82 -0.73 -2.18 11.73
C ARG A 82 -1.86 -2.44 10.74
N PHE A 83 -1.93 -1.65 9.66
CA PHE A 83 -2.92 -1.85 8.61
C PHE A 83 -2.80 -3.23 7.95
N GLU A 84 -1.58 -3.63 7.55
CA GLU A 84 -1.35 -4.95 6.93
C GLU A 84 -1.68 -6.09 7.91
N GLN A 85 -1.30 -5.93 9.19
CA GLN A 85 -1.61 -6.92 10.23
C GLN A 85 -3.13 -7.06 10.42
N ALA A 86 -3.85 -5.97 10.66
CA ALA A 86 -5.30 -5.99 10.86
C ALA A 86 -6.05 -6.48 9.60
N LYS A 87 -5.53 -6.21 8.40
CA LYS A 87 -6.07 -6.76 7.15
C LYS A 87 -5.90 -8.29 7.08
N SER A 88 -4.72 -8.81 7.42
CA SER A 88 -4.46 -10.26 7.44
C SER A 88 -5.33 -10.97 8.48
N GLU A 89 -5.48 -10.38 9.67
CA GLU A 89 -6.35 -10.89 10.73
C GLU A 89 -7.82 -10.90 10.29
N GLY A 90 -8.31 -9.85 9.65
CA GLY A 90 -9.68 -9.82 9.11
C GLY A 90 -9.92 -10.88 8.03
N GLN A 91 -8.93 -11.14 7.17
CA GLN A 91 -9.02 -12.25 6.20
C GLN A 91 -9.02 -13.61 6.88
N GLN A 92 -8.22 -13.79 7.94
CA GLN A 92 -8.19 -15.02 8.73
C GLN A 92 -9.50 -15.25 9.46
N ARG A 93 -10.05 -14.25 10.16
CA ARG A 93 -11.34 -14.33 10.84
C ARG A 93 -12.46 -14.74 9.88
N LYS A 94 -12.57 -14.09 8.71
CA LYS A 94 -13.55 -14.47 7.68
C LYS A 94 -13.37 -15.89 7.17
N ARG A 95 -12.12 -16.31 6.99
CA ARG A 95 -11.80 -17.68 6.56
C ARG A 95 -12.19 -18.70 7.63
N ASP A 96 -11.90 -18.40 8.90
CA ASP A 96 -12.21 -19.28 10.04
C ASP A 96 -13.74 -19.34 10.30
N GLU A 97 -14.46 -18.23 10.09
CA GLU A 97 -15.93 -18.20 10.10
C GLU A 97 -16.54 -19.08 9.00
N LEU A 98 -16.00 -19.03 7.78
CA LEU A 98 -16.44 -19.90 6.68
C LEU A 98 -16.20 -21.38 7.03
N PHE A 99 -15.04 -21.72 7.58
CA PHE A 99 -14.74 -23.09 8.02
C PHE A 99 -15.60 -23.53 9.23
N SER A 100 -15.89 -22.62 10.17
CA SER A 100 -16.78 -22.86 11.31
C SER A 100 -18.23 -23.07 10.87
N SER A 101 -18.71 -22.28 9.92
CA SER A 101 -20.06 -22.41 9.35
C SER A 101 -20.26 -23.76 8.63
N THR A 102 -19.23 -24.28 7.98
CA THR A 102 -19.23 -25.65 7.42
C THR A 102 -19.30 -26.72 8.50
N SER A 103 -18.74 -26.50 9.69
CA SER A 103 -18.77 -27.50 10.78
C SER A 103 -20.12 -27.53 11.53
N SER A 104 -20.81 -26.41 11.65
CA SER A 104 -22.10 -26.29 12.35
C SER A 104 -23.34 -26.57 11.48
N THR A 105 -23.16 -26.72 10.16
CA THR A 105 -24.17 -27.28 9.23
C THR A 105 -23.94 -28.76 8.91
N SER A 106 -23.20 -29.48 9.77
CA SER A 106 -23.05 -30.95 9.70
C SER A 106 -24.29 -31.70 10.21
N HIS A 107 -25.48 -31.21 9.86
CA HIS A 107 -26.65 -32.05 9.65
C HIS A 107 -27.17 -31.65 8.26
N TYR A 108 -27.15 -32.62 7.34
CA TYR A 108 -27.44 -32.51 5.91
C TYR A 108 -26.24 -32.22 4.98
N SER A 109 -25.51 -33.31 4.73
CA SER A 109 -24.95 -33.73 3.44
C SER A 109 -23.96 -32.83 2.69
N SER A 110 -22.69 -33.26 2.71
CA SER A 110 -21.81 -33.44 1.55
C SER A 110 -22.10 -32.56 0.31
N ALA A 111 -21.36 -31.47 0.18
CA ALA A 111 -21.08 -30.86 -1.12
C ALA A 111 -19.59 -30.50 -1.22
N SER A 112 -18.75 -31.54 -1.28
CA SER A 112 -17.46 -31.44 -1.98
C SER A 112 -17.75 -31.33 -3.47
N GLY A 113 -17.11 -30.39 -4.15
CA GLY A 113 -17.23 -30.22 -5.59
C GLY A 113 -16.92 -31.51 -6.33
N SER A 114 -17.91 -32.03 -7.04
CA SER A 114 -17.71 -32.83 -8.24
C SER A 114 -18.93 -32.67 -9.14
N ALA A 115 -18.78 -31.80 -10.13
CA ALA A 115 -19.67 -31.70 -11.26
C ALA A 115 -19.53 -32.96 -12.14
N THR A 116 -20.05 -34.11 -11.71
CA THR A 116 -20.38 -35.27 -12.56
C THR A 116 -20.89 -36.44 -11.71
N GLN A 117 -22.19 -36.74 -11.77
CA GLN A 117 -22.74 -38.11 -11.78
C GLN A 117 -24.27 -38.01 -11.96
N ARG A 118 -24.75 -38.07 -13.20
CA ARG A 118 -25.26 -39.29 -13.84
C ARG A 118 -26.46 -39.89 -13.10
N LYS A 119 -27.64 -39.45 -13.54
CA LYS A 119 -28.90 -40.18 -13.68
C LYS A 119 -28.82 -41.68 -13.32
N ALA A 120 -29.44 -42.06 -12.22
CA ALA A 120 -29.91 -43.41 -11.97
C ALA A 120 -31.37 -43.31 -11.50
N THR A 121 -32.30 -43.50 -12.43
CA THR A 121 -33.73 -43.61 -12.14
C THR A 121 -33.97 -44.97 -11.48
N ASN A 122 -34.15 -44.99 -10.17
CA ASN A 122 -34.59 -46.19 -9.43
C ASN A 122 -36.14 -46.19 -9.37
N PRO A 123 -36.86 -47.16 -9.97
CA PRO A 123 -38.33 -47.08 -10.10
C PRO A 123 -39.13 -47.40 -8.83
N ASN A 124 -38.50 -47.71 -7.69
CA ASN A 124 -39.19 -48.37 -6.57
C ASN A 124 -38.90 -47.80 -5.18
N ALA A 125 -38.61 -46.50 -5.05
CA ALA A 125 -38.42 -45.85 -3.74
C ALA A 125 -39.67 -45.01 -3.34
N PRO A 126 -40.12 -45.07 -2.07
CA PRO A 126 -41.27 -44.31 -1.59
C PRO A 126 -40.99 -42.79 -1.60
N PRO A 127 -42.01 -41.93 -1.87
CA PRO A 127 -41.79 -40.51 -2.06
C PRO A 127 -41.46 -39.83 -0.72
N SER A 128 -40.23 -39.35 -0.58
CA SER A 128 -39.80 -38.48 0.52
C SER A 128 -40.08 -37.00 0.16
N PRO A 129 -40.55 -36.16 1.11
CA PRO A 129 -40.96 -34.79 0.85
C PRO A 129 -39.76 -33.81 0.87
N ILE A 130 -38.69 -34.15 0.18
CA ILE A 130 -37.49 -33.31 0.12
C ILE A 130 -37.57 -32.49 -1.18
N HIS A 131 -37.92 -31.21 -1.04
CA HIS A 131 -38.04 -30.29 -2.16
C HIS A 131 -36.65 -29.98 -2.74
N GLU A 132 -36.38 -30.45 -3.96
CA GLU A 132 -35.05 -30.39 -4.59
C GLU A 132 -34.85 -29.17 -5.53
N SER A 133 -35.81 -28.24 -5.60
CA SER A 133 -35.66 -27.03 -6.42
C SER A 133 -36.77 -25.99 -6.16
N PRO A 134 -36.43 -24.70 -5.95
CA PRO A 134 -37.41 -23.61 -5.87
C PRO A 134 -38.08 -23.25 -7.21
N PHE A 135 -37.65 -23.87 -8.32
CA PHE A 135 -38.22 -23.70 -9.67
C PHE A 135 -38.87 -24.97 -10.23
N ALA A 136 -38.91 -26.07 -9.48
CA ALA A 136 -39.59 -27.28 -9.91
C ALA A 136 -41.11 -27.10 -9.79
N THR A 137 -41.74 -26.71 -10.90
CA THR A 137 -43.19 -26.80 -11.07
C THR A 137 -43.61 -28.26 -11.09
N ASN A 138 -43.84 -28.84 -9.91
CA ASN A 138 -44.52 -30.13 -9.80
C ASN A 138 -46.03 -29.89 -9.94
N ALA A 139 -46.58 -30.18 -11.12
CA ALA A 139 -47.98 -29.96 -11.49
C ALA A 139 -48.97 -30.97 -10.86
N SER A 140 -48.65 -31.54 -9.71
CA SER A 140 -49.52 -32.53 -9.07
C SER A 140 -49.26 -32.62 -7.57
N THR A 141 -49.87 -31.73 -6.80
CA THR A 141 -50.68 -32.04 -5.62
C THR A 141 -51.11 -30.74 -4.93
N HIS A 142 -52.42 -30.55 -4.80
CA HIS A 142 -53.03 -29.52 -3.96
C HIS A 142 -52.47 -29.63 -2.53
N SER A 143 -51.69 -28.64 -2.11
CA SER A 143 -51.43 -28.35 -0.70
C SER A 143 -51.34 -26.85 -0.56
N TYR A 144 -52.26 -26.29 0.22
CA TYR A 144 -52.40 -24.89 0.56
C TYR A 144 -51.07 -24.33 1.13
N THR A 145 -50.19 -23.89 0.24
CA THR A 145 -49.07 -23.01 0.57
C THR A 145 -49.51 -21.63 0.10
N GLY A 146 -49.86 -20.77 1.06
CA GLY A 146 -50.53 -19.50 0.79
C GLY A 146 -49.69 -18.54 -0.08
N PRO A 147 -50.34 -17.57 -0.75
CA PRO A 147 -49.69 -16.54 -1.57
C PRO A 147 -48.57 -15.77 -0.85
N SER A 148 -48.62 -15.71 0.48
CA SER A 148 -47.63 -15.04 1.35
C SER A 148 -46.20 -15.56 1.19
N ALA A 149 -45.98 -16.87 1.03
CA ALA A 149 -44.61 -17.41 0.93
C ALA A 149 -43.89 -16.99 -0.37
N ARG A 150 -44.66 -16.76 -1.44
CA ARG A 150 -44.15 -16.32 -2.74
C ARG A 150 -43.93 -14.81 -2.78
N GLU A 151 -44.83 -14.06 -2.15
CA GLU A 151 -44.70 -12.60 -1.96
C GLU A 151 -43.52 -12.25 -1.05
N ASP A 152 -43.32 -12.95 0.06
CA ASP A 152 -42.17 -12.77 0.95
C ASP A 152 -40.83 -13.03 0.23
N PHE A 153 -40.79 -14.03 -0.67
CA PHE A 153 -39.61 -14.30 -1.48
C PHE A 153 -39.32 -13.19 -2.49
N ALA A 154 -40.36 -12.68 -3.16
CA ALA A 154 -40.23 -11.57 -4.10
C ALA A 154 -39.81 -10.26 -3.41
N LEU A 155 -40.32 -9.99 -2.21
CA LEU A 155 -39.93 -8.82 -1.41
C LEU A 155 -38.46 -8.92 -0.96
N ARG A 156 -38.03 -10.12 -0.54
CA ARG A 156 -36.64 -10.38 -0.18
C ARG A 156 -35.72 -10.26 -1.39
N GLU A 157 -36.11 -10.75 -2.57
CA GLU A 157 -35.37 -10.61 -3.81
C GLU A 157 -35.21 -9.14 -4.21
N HIS A 158 -36.30 -8.36 -4.17
CA HIS A 158 -36.25 -6.93 -4.46
C HIS A 158 -35.33 -6.17 -3.49
N THR A 159 -35.43 -6.47 -2.19
CA THR A 159 -34.56 -5.88 -1.15
C THR A 159 -33.10 -6.25 -1.38
N PHE A 160 -32.82 -7.51 -1.71
CA PHE A 160 -31.47 -7.98 -2.01
C PHE A 160 -30.90 -7.31 -3.27
N LEU A 161 -31.71 -7.13 -4.31
CA LEU A 161 -31.30 -6.45 -5.54
C LEU A 161 -30.96 -4.99 -5.27
N GLN A 162 -31.79 -4.28 -4.51
CA GLN A 162 -31.52 -2.88 -4.14
C GLN A 162 -30.27 -2.74 -3.27
N GLU A 163 -30.08 -3.62 -2.29
CA GLU A 163 -28.88 -3.63 -1.45
C GLU A 163 -27.62 -3.95 -2.25
N SER A 164 -27.73 -4.90 -3.19
CA SER A 164 -26.64 -5.27 -4.08
C SER A 164 -26.28 -4.12 -5.03
N GLU A 165 -27.26 -3.40 -5.58
CA GLU A 165 -27.02 -2.23 -6.44
C GLU A 165 -26.26 -1.13 -5.68
N ASN A 166 -26.75 -0.77 -4.49
CA ASN A 166 -26.09 0.20 -3.62
C ASN A 166 -24.66 -0.22 -3.24
N SER A 167 -24.45 -1.50 -2.93
CA SER A 167 -23.13 -2.05 -2.60
C SER A 167 -22.16 -2.00 -3.79
N ILE A 168 -22.64 -2.34 -4.99
CA ILE A 168 -21.82 -2.29 -6.22
C ILE A 168 -21.41 -0.86 -6.52
N ASP A 169 -22.33 0.11 -6.43
CA ASP A 169 -22.01 1.52 -6.66
C ASP A 169 -20.98 2.03 -5.66
N GLN A 170 -21.09 1.64 -4.40
CA GLN A 170 -20.09 1.96 -3.38
C GLN A 170 -18.71 1.38 -3.73
N TYR A 171 -18.65 0.13 -4.19
CA TYR A 171 -17.38 -0.48 -4.62
C TYR A 171 -16.80 0.16 -5.88
N ILE A 172 -17.64 0.60 -6.83
CA ILE A 172 -17.19 1.33 -8.01
C ILE A 172 -16.62 2.69 -7.62
N ALA A 173 -17.32 3.43 -6.75
CA ALA A 173 -16.85 4.72 -6.25
C ALA A 173 -15.51 4.58 -5.51
N GLN A 174 -15.40 3.57 -4.66
CA GLN A 174 -14.15 3.22 -3.99
C GLN A 174 -13.04 2.79 -4.98
N GLY A 175 -13.38 1.99 -5.98
CA GLY A 175 -12.44 1.57 -7.02
C GLY A 175 -11.88 2.75 -7.81
N ARG A 176 -12.74 3.71 -8.18
CA ARG A 176 -12.32 4.96 -8.86
C ARG A 176 -11.36 5.78 -8.00
N SER A 177 -11.67 5.99 -6.72
CA SER A 177 -10.80 6.78 -5.83
C SER A 177 -9.45 6.10 -5.58
N VAL A 178 -9.42 4.76 -5.49
CA VAL A 178 -8.17 4.01 -5.37
C VAL A 178 -7.33 4.13 -6.65
N LEU A 179 -7.95 3.98 -7.82
CA LEU A 179 -7.25 4.12 -9.10
C LEU A 179 -6.67 5.53 -9.30
N GLU A 180 -7.43 6.57 -8.96
CA GLU A 180 -6.97 7.95 -8.99
C GLU A 180 -5.73 8.14 -8.10
N ASN A 181 -5.75 7.60 -6.89
CA ASN A 181 -4.60 7.62 -5.98
C ASN A 181 -3.37 6.89 -6.56
N LEU A 182 -3.57 5.74 -7.21
CA LEU A 182 -2.48 4.98 -7.84
C LEU A 182 -1.89 5.73 -9.05
N VAL A 183 -2.74 6.37 -9.87
CA VAL A 183 -2.29 7.19 -11.00
C VAL A 183 -1.44 8.36 -10.51
N GLU A 184 -1.87 9.02 -9.44
CA GLU A 184 -1.12 10.12 -8.84
C GLU A 184 0.18 9.65 -8.17
N GLN A 185 0.17 8.51 -7.44
CA GLN A 185 1.37 7.89 -6.89
C GLN A 185 2.39 7.54 -7.99
N ARG A 186 1.92 7.05 -9.14
CA ARG A 186 2.78 6.80 -10.32
C ARG A 186 3.44 8.08 -10.82
N GLY A 187 2.71 9.20 -10.83
CA GLY A 187 3.26 10.52 -11.17
C GLY A 187 4.40 10.91 -10.24
N MET A 188 4.23 10.70 -8.94
CA MET A 188 5.25 10.95 -7.91
C MET A 188 6.49 10.08 -8.10
N LEU A 189 6.32 8.76 -8.28
CA LEU A 189 7.42 7.82 -8.53
C LEU A 189 8.22 8.19 -9.78
N LYS A 190 7.56 8.67 -10.84
CA LYS A 190 8.23 9.19 -12.04
C LYS A 190 9.07 10.43 -11.71
N GLY A 191 8.58 11.32 -10.85
CA GLY A 191 9.34 12.47 -10.35
C GLY A 191 10.57 12.07 -9.54
N THR A 192 10.41 11.12 -8.61
CA THR A 192 11.53 10.56 -7.82
C THR A 192 12.56 9.89 -8.70
N ARG A 193 12.14 9.09 -9.69
CA ARG A 193 13.05 8.47 -10.67
C ARG A 193 13.86 9.52 -11.43
N ARG A 194 13.23 10.60 -11.89
CA ARG A 194 13.93 11.70 -12.57
C ARG A 194 14.99 12.32 -11.65
N LYS A 195 14.60 12.68 -10.42
CA LYS A 195 15.54 13.23 -9.42
C LYS A 195 16.70 12.28 -9.11
N LEU A 196 16.46 10.97 -9.06
CA LEU A 196 17.50 9.97 -8.82
C LEU A 196 18.45 9.86 -10.01
N LEU A 197 17.93 9.87 -11.24
CA LEU A 197 18.76 9.91 -12.45
C LEU A 197 19.59 11.20 -12.50
N ASP A 198 19.01 12.35 -12.17
CA ASP A 198 19.72 13.64 -12.10
C ASP A 198 20.81 13.60 -11.02
N ALA A 199 20.52 13.04 -9.84
CA ALA A 199 21.50 12.86 -8.77
C ALA A 199 22.61 11.87 -9.18
N ALA A 200 22.27 10.77 -9.84
CA ALA A 200 23.26 9.82 -10.36
C ALA A 200 24.15 10.47 -11.42
N ASN A 201 23.59 11.29 -12.31
CA ASN A 201 24.34 12.02 -13.33
C ASN A 201 25.29 13.07 -12.71
N THR A 202 24.83 13.81 -11.70
CA THR A 202 25.67 14.78 -10.98
C THR A 202 26.74 14.12 -10.11
N LEU A 203 26.47 12.96 -9.50
CA LEU A 203 27.47 12.15 -8.79
C LEU A 203 28.50 11.52 -9.75
N GLY A 204 28.07 11.13 -10.95
CA GLY A 204 28.95 10.69 -12.03
C GLY A 204 29.91 11.79 -12.48
N LEU A 205 29.38 12.98 -12.76
CA LEU A 205 30.18 14.17 -13.08
C LEU A 205 31.10 14.58 -11.92
N SER A 206 30.63 14.47 -10.68
CA SER A 206 31.42 14.77 -9.47
C SER A 206 32.62 13.83 -9.32
N ARG A 207 32.48 12.54 -9.64
CA ARG A 207 33.62 11.61 -9.67
C ARG A 207 34.67 12.00 -10.71
N GLU A 208 34.24 12.47 -11.88
CA GLU A 208 35.15 12.93 -12.93
C GLU A 208 35.89 14.22 -12.52
N THR A 209 35.18 15.20 -11.93
CA THR A 209 35.81 16.43 -11.43
C THR A 209 36.73 16.18 -10.24
N ILE A 210 36.37 15.29 -9.30
CA ILE A 210 37.25 14.86 -8.21
C ILE A 210 38.53 14.23 -8.77
N GLY A 211 38.41 13.33 -9.75
CA GLY A 211 39.57 12.71 -10.40
C GLY A 211 40.43 13.69 -11.21
N TRP A 212 39.84 14.76 -11.75
CA TRP A 212 40.57 15.85 -12.39
C TRP A 212 41.37 16.67 -11.36
N VAL A 213 40.78 16.98 -10.20
CA VAL A 213 41.47 17.68 -9.10
C VAL A 213 42.65 16.86 -8.59
N GLU A 214 42.46 15.56 -8.35
CA GLU A 214 43.53 14.70 -7.84
C GLU A 214 44.72 14.57 -8.81
N ARG A 215 44.45 14.51 -10.12
CA ARG A 215 45.50 14.53 -11.15
C ARG A 215 46.29 15.83 -11.14
N ARG A 216 45.64 16.98 -10.97
CA ARG A 216 46.31 18.29 -10.87
C ARG A 216 47.20 18.36 -9.64
N THR A 217 46.75 17.88 -8.49
CA THR A 217 47.55 17.85 -7.26
C THR A 217 48.78 16.94 -7.41
N LYS A 218 48.64 15.78 -8.07
CA LYS A 218 49.78 14.90 -8.37
C LYS A 218 50.79 15.52 -9.34
N GLN A 219 50.29 16.21 -10.37
CA GLN A 219 51.14 16.96 -11.30
C GLN A 219 51.92 18.07 -10.59
N ASP A 220 51.25 18.80 -9.69
CA ASP A 220 51.87 19.86 -8.89
C ASP A 220 52.96 19.32 -7.96
N ALA A 221 52.70 18.19 -7.29
CA ALA A 221 53.72 17.51 -6.47
C ALA A 221 54.94 17.05 -7.29
N TRP A 222 54.73 16.59 -8.52
CA TRP A 222 55.82 16.22 -9.42
C TRP A 222 56.64 17.43 -9.87
N ILE A 223 55.97 18.54 -10.24
CA ILE A 223 56.63 19.80 -10.61
C ILE A 223 57.47 20.33 -9.44
N PHE A 224 56.94 20.27 -8.23
CA PHE A 224 57.67 20.63 -7.01
C PHE A 224 58.91 19.77 -6.79
N GLY A 225 58.80 18.45 -6.94
CA GLY A 225 59.92 17.51 -6.80
C GLY A 225 61.04 17.73 -7.83
N VAL A 226 60.68 18.01 -9.09
CA VAL A 226 61.65 18.34 -10.14
C VAL A 226 62.36 19.66 -9.82
N GLY A 227 61.60 20.70 -9.41
CA GLY A 227 62.16 21.98 -9.01
C GLY A 227 63.12 21.87 -7.82
N ALA A 228 62.76 21.10 -6.79
CA ALA A 228 63.61 20.87 -5.63
C ALA A 228 64.91 20.11 -5.98
N THR A 229 64.83 19.16 -6.92
CA THR A 229 66.01 18.42 -7.38
C THR A 229 66.96 19.32 -8.17
N PHE A 230 66.42 20.17 -9.04
CA PHE A 230 67.19 21.13 -9.84
C PHE A 230 67.92 22.16 -8.97
N THR A 231 67.28 22.68 -7.93
CA THR A 231 67.92 23.62 -7.00
C THR A 231 69.02 22.94 -6.19
N LEU A 232 68.82 21.71 -5.73
CA LEU A 232 69.82 20.95 -4.99
C LEU A 232 71.04 20.60 -5.88
N PHE A 233 70.80 20.23 -7.14
CA PHE A 233 71.85 20.04 -8.14
C PHE A 233 72.67 21.32 -8.37
N SER A 234 72.00 22.47 -8.47
CA SER A 234 72.67 23.77 -8.64
C SER A 234 73.58 24.10 -7.45
N PHE A 235 73.12 23.84 -6.22
CA PHE A 235 73.97 23.99 -5.02
C PHE A 235 75.17 23.04 -5.03
N TRP A 236 74.97 21.78 -5.45
CA TRP A 236 76.06 20.81 -5.54
C TRP A 236 77.15 21.26 -6.54
N VAL A 237 76.75 21.76 -7.71
CA VAL A 237 77.69 22.28 -8.73
C VAL A 237 78.49 23.47 -8.17
N ILE A 238 77.84 24.40 -7.47
CA ILE A 238 78.52 25.55 -6.85
C ILE A 238 79.54 25.07 -5.82
N TRP A 239 79.15 24.13 -4.95
CA TRP A 239 80.05 23.59 -3.93
C TRP A 239 81.27 22.90 -4.52
N HIS A 240 81.10 22.13 -5.61
CA HIS A 240 82.20 21.43 -6.27
C HIS A 240 83.13 22.36 -7.08
N TYR A 241 82.63 23.48 -7.59
CA TYR A 241 83.42 24.37 -8.46
C TYR A 241 84.08 25.54 -7.70
N LEU A 242 83.53 25.93 -6.55
CA LEU A 242 84.04 27.02 -5.70
C LEU A 242 84.70 26.53 -4.38
N GLY A 243 84.58 25.26 -4.04
CA GLY A 243 85.27 24.58 -2.93
C GLY A 243 86.24 23.54 -3.43
#